data_AF-A0A803LN08-F1
#
_entry.id   AF-A0A803LN08-F1
#
_cell.length_a   1.000
_cell.length_b   1.000
_cell.length_c   1.000
_cell.angle_alpha   90.00
_cell.angle_beta   90.00
_cell.angle_gamma   90.00
#
_symmetry.space_group_name_H-M   'P 1'
#
loop_
_entity.id
_entity.type
_entity.pdbx_description
1 polymer ?
#
loop_
_entity_poly.entity_id
_entity_poly.type
_entity_poly.pdbx_seq_one_letter_code
_entity_poly.pdbx_strand_id
1 'polypeptide(L)'
;MKWGIDDVAGVLKYHPLPCFFAVALLFFMGVEYTLRMIPSDSPPLDVGFVATRWLNHVLSTSPSLNTLFAALNTVFVGMQTTYILWVFLVEGRVRPGLAALFMFTCRGILGYSTQLPLPQDFVGSGADFPVGNVSFFLFYSGHVASAVIGSLDMRRMQRRGLAWTFDFLNILQIVRLLGTRGHYTIDLAVGVGAGMLFDTLAGKYEESRKISAAPSPTNGVYSSIR
;
A
#
# COMPACT_ATOMS: atom_id res chain seq x y z
N MET A 1 -17.15 -30.56 -24.06
CA MET A 1 -15.70 -30.40 -23.79
C MET A 1 -15.34 -31.37 -22.69
N LYS A 2 -14.45 -32.36 -22.94
CA LYS A 2 -13.93 -33.27 -21.92
C LYS A 2 -12.49 -32.87 -21.64
N TRP A 3 -12.20 -32.42 -20.43
CA TRP A 3 -10.85 -32.10 -19.99
C TRP A 3 -10.01 -33.38 -19.88
N GLY A 4 -8.83 -33.39 -20.47
CA GLY A 4 -7.84 -34.46 -20.36
C GLY A 4 -6.76 -34.17 -19.32
N ILE A 5 -5.91 -35.16 -19.06
CA ILE A 5 -4.75 -35.02 -18.17
C ILE A 5 -3.76 -33.99 -18.72
N ASP A 6 -3.62 -33.92 -20.05
CA ASP A 6 -2.76 -32.95 -20.74
C ASP A 6 -3.24 -31.51 -20.54
N ASP A 7 -4.55 -31.29 -20.47
CA ASP A 7 -5.13 -29.97 -20.20
C ASP A 7 -4.82 -29.51 -18.77
N VAL A 8 -4.89 -30.43 -17.79
CA VAL A 8 -4.56 -30.15 -16.39
C VAL A 8 -3.07 -29.83 -16.22
N ALA A 9 -2.19 -30.61 -16.86
CA ALA A 9 -0.75 -30.35 -16.87
C ALA A 9 -0.43 -29.01 -17.56
N GLY A 10 -1.15 -28.69 -18.64
CA GLY A 10 -1.07 -27.40 -19.33
C GLY A 10 -1.41 -26.24 -18.41
N VAL A 11 -2.52 -26.31 -17.68
CA VAL A 11 -2.94 -25.25 -16.74
C VAL A 11 -1.90 -25.04 -15.64
N LEU A 12 -1.34 -26.09 -15.05
CA LEU A 12 -0.29 -25.98 -14.03
C LEU A 12 0.98 -25.30 -14.56
N LYS A 13 1.36 -25.60 -15.81
CA LYS A 13 2.57 -25.06 -16.44
C LYS A 13 2.42 -23.61 -16.89
N TYR A 14 1.29 -23.27 -17.50
CA TYR A 14 1.06 -21.95 -18.13
C TYR A 14 0.33 -20.96 -17.21
N HIS A 15 -0.37 -21.45 -16.19
CA HIS A 15 -1.11 -20.63 -15.22
C HIS A 15 -0.78 -21.00 -13.77
N PRO A 16 0.51 -20.95 -13.36
CA PRO A 16 0.92 -21.34 -12.01
C PRO A 16 0.30 -20.45 -10.92
N LEU A 17 0.02 -19.18 -11.24
CA LEU A 17 -0.50 -18.20 -10.30
C LEU A 17 -1.96 -18.49 -9.90
N PRO A 18 -2.91 -18.68 -10.85
CA PRO A 18 -4.24 -19.20 -10.52
C PRO A 18 -4.22 -20.54 -9.78
N CYS A 19 -3.33 -21.46 -10.16
CA CYS A 19 -3.20 -22.75 -9.47
C CYS A 19 -2.75 -22.58 -8.01
N PHE A 20 -1.76 -21.72 -7.76
CA PHE A 20 -1.34 -21.39 -6.40
C PHE A 20 -2.50 -20.79 -5.59
N PHE A 21 -3.26 -19.86 -6.16
CA PHE A 21 -4.43 -19.29 -5.49
C PHE A 21 -5.53 -20.33 -5.22
N ALA A 22 -5.77 -21.27 -6.15
CA ALA A 22 -6.72 -22.34 -5.94
C ALA A 22 -6.30 -23.26 -4.78
N VAL A 23 -5.03 -23.66 -4.73
CA VAL A 23 -4.48 -24.46 -3.62
C VAL A 23 -4.56 -23.69 -2.30
N ALA A 24 -4.17 -22.40 -2.30
CA ALA A 24 -4.25 -21.55 -1.13
C ALA A 24 -5.70 -21.38 -0.63
N LEU A 25 -6.66 -21.19 -1.54
CA LEU A 25 -8.08 -21.10 -1.21
C LEU A 25 -8.56 -22.38 -0.51
N LEU A 26 -8.27 -23.56 -1.08
CA LEU A 26 -8.65 -24.84 -0.48
C LEU A 26 -8.02 -25.05 0.89
N PHE A 27 -6.75 -24.68 1.04
CA PHE A 27 -6.06 -24.69 2.33
C PHE A 27 -6.76 -23.77 3.36
N PHE A 28 -7.05 -22.52 2.99
CA PHE A 28 -7.68 -21.57 3.91
C PHE A 28 -9.13 -21.91 4.23
N MET A 29 -9.88 -22.53 3.32
CA MET A 29 -11.20 -23.10 3.65
C MET A 29 -11.07 -24.16 4.76
N GLY A 30 -10.08 -25.05 4.68
CA GLY A 30 -9.82 -26.03 5.74
C GLY A 30 -9.42 -25.37 7.08
N VAL A 31 -8.59 -24.33 7.01
CA VAL A 31 -8.22 -23.53 8.19
C VAL A 31 -9.46 -22.85 8.79
N GLU A 32 -10.32 -22.23 7.98
CA GLU A 32 -11.52 -21.52 8.45
C GLU A 32 -12.44 -22.42 9.31
N TYR A 33 -12.63 -23.68 8.92
CA TYR A 33 -13.43 -24.64 9.69
C TYR A 33 -12.76 -25.15 10.97
N THR A 34 -11.45 -24.97 11.12
CA THR A 34 -10.66 -25.51 12.24
C THR A 34 -10.03 -24.42 13.11
N LEU A 35 -10.10 -23.16 12.68
CA LEU A 35 -9.52 -22.01 13.36
C LEU A 35 -10.29 -21.73 14.66
N ARG A 36 -9.55 -21.67 15.76
CA ARG A 36 -10.08 -21.17 17.03
C ARG A 36 -9.90 -19.66 17.06
N MET A 37 -11.01 -18.94 17.14
CA MET A 37 -10.99 -17.48 17.29
C MET A 37 -10.32 -17.09 18.61
N ILE A 38 -9.55 -16.00 18.59
CA ILE A 38 -8.98 -15.43 19.79
C ILE A 38 -10.10 -14.92 20.72
N PRO A 39 -9.94 -15.01 22.05
CA PRO A 39 -10.90 -14.47 23.01
C PRO A 39 -11.15 -12.96 22.83
N SER A 40 -12.35 -12.49 23.15
CA SER A 40 -12.74 -11.08 23.00
C SER A 40 -11.98 -10.10 23.92
N ASP A 41 -11.41 -10.60 25.00
CA ASP A 41 -10.59 -9.87 25.98
C ASP A 41 -9.09 -9.89 25.64
N SER A 42 -8.69 -10.66 24.62
CA SER A 42 -7.30 -10.76 24.18
C SER A 42 -6.93 -9.68 23.16
N PRO A 43 -5.67 -9.22 23.12
CA PRO A 43 -5.21 -8.33 22.06
C PRO A 43 -5.29 -9.01 20.69
N PRO A 44 -5.45 -8.24 19.59
CA PRO A 44 -5.49 -8.81 18.25
C PRO A 44 -4.25 -9.66 17.94
N LEU A 45 -4.47 -10.85 17.39
CA LEU A 45 -3.38 -11.71 16.92
C LEU A 45 -2.87 -11.20 15.57
N ASP A 46 -1.58 -10.87 15.52
CA ASP A 46 -0.91 -10.47 14.29
C ASP A 46 0.30 -11.37 13.99
N VAL A 47 0.23 -12.11 12.88
CA VAL A 47 1.28 -13.05 12.48
C VAL A 47 2.57 -12.34 12.10
N GLY A 48 2.50 -11.14 11.51
CA GLY A 48 3.68 -10.34 11.22
C GLY A 48 4.36 -9.88 12.51
N PHE A 49 3.61 -9.59 13.57
CA PHE A 49 4.20 -9.34 14.88
C PHE A 49 4.92 -10.55 15.44
N VAL A 50 4.31 -11.73 15.34
CA VAL A 50 4.96 -12.99 15.77
C VAL A 50 6.25 -13.21 15.00
N ALA A 51 6.23 -13.05 13.67
CA ALA A 51 7.39 -13.22 12.79
C ALA A 51 8.53 -12.23 13.08
N THR A 52 8.19 -11.01 13.51
CA THR A 52 9.16 -9.93 13.80
C THR A 52 9.46 -9.76 15.28
N ARG A 53 9.09 -10.72 16.14
CA ARG A 53 9.33 -10.65 17.60
C ARG A 53 10.80 -10.45 17.96
N TRP A 54 11.71 -11.11 17.26
CA TRP A 54 13.15 -10.95 17.49
C TRP A 54 13.60 -9.50 17.24
N LEU A 55 13.08 -8.88 16.17
CA LEU A 55 13.43 -7.52 15.78
C LEU A 55 12.88 -6.53 16.80
N ASN A 56 11.65 -6.74 17.27
CA ASN A 56 11.08 -5.95 18.36
C ASN A 56 11.93 -5.99 19.63
N HIS A 57 12.46 -7.16 19.98
CA HIS A 57 13.33 -7.30 21.14
C HIS A 57 14.66 -6.54 20.97
N VAL A 58 15.27 -6.61 19.79
CA VAL A 58 16.48 -5.83 19.47
C VAL A 58 16.22 -4.33 19.53
N LEU A 59 15.09 -3.86 18.99
CA LEU A 59 14.73 -2.44 18.95
C LEU A 59 14.37 -1.89 20.33
N SER A 60 13.69 -2.68 21.17
CA SER A 60 13.35 -2.28 22.55
C SER A 60 14.58 -2.23 23.46
N THR A 61 15.57 -3.10 23.23
CA THR A 61 16.81 -3.13 24.02
C THR A 61 17.86 -2.12 23.55
N SER A 62 17.75 -1.58 22.33
CA SER A 62 18.70 -0.59 21.78
C SER A 62 17.99 0.69 21.30
N PRO A 63 17.81 1.70 22.17
CA PRO A 63 17.14 2.95 21.81
C PRO A 63 17.83 3.73 20.68
N SER A 64 19.16 3.70 20.61
CA SER A 64 19.93 4.37 19.57
C SER A 64 19.68 3.73 18.19
N LEU A 65 19.63 2.40 18.13
CA LEU A 65 19.35 1.67 16.89
C LEU A 65 17.90 1.89 16.43
N ASN A 66 16.94 1.87 17.37
CA ASN A 66 15.55 2.22 17.05
C ASN A 66 15.43 3.65 16.49
N THR A 67 16.12 4.61 17.12
CA THR A 67 16.11 6.01 16.68
C THR A 67 16.75 6.19 15.30
N LEU A 68 17.84 5.46 15.02
CA LEU A 68 18.45 5.46 13.69
C LEU A 68 17.49 4.93 12.62
N PHE A 69 16.84 3.79 12.88
CA PHE A 69 15.87 3.23 11.94
C PHE A 69 14.62 4.10 11.79
N ALA A 70 14.18 4.76 12.86
CA ALA A 70 13.12 5.77 12.80
C ALA A 70 13.52 6.94 11.91
N ALA A 71 14.72 7.48 12.08
CA ALA A 71 15.23 8.58 11.25
C ALA A 71 15.33 8.17 9.77
N LEU A 72 15.88 6.99 9.47
CA LEU A 72 15.95 6.48 8.09
C LEU A 72 14.55 6.29 7.48
N ASN A 73 13.60 5.78 8.25
CA ASN A 73 12.21 5.65 7.83
C ASN A 73 11.58 7.01 7.53
N THR A 74 11.81 8.01 8.39
CA THR A 74 11.32 9.38 8.20
C THR A 74 11.94 10.05 6.98
N VAL A 75 13.24 9.84 6.73
CA VAL A 75 13.89 10.30 5.49
C VAL A 75 13.20 9.69 4.28
N PHE A 76 12.90 8.39 4.30
CA PHE A 76 12.21 7.75 3.19
C PHE A 76 10.78 8.29 2.99
N VAL A 77 10.03 8.56 4.06
CA VAL A 77 8.73 9.26 3.96
C VAL A 77 8.90 10.63 3.31
N GLY A 78 9.89 11.40 3.75
CA GLY A 78 10.24 12.68 3.14
C GLY A 78 10.50 12.55 1.65
N MET A 79 11.28 11.55 1.22
CA MET A 79 11.54 11.27 -0.20
C MET A 79 10.25 10.97 -0.97
N GLN A 80 9.32 10.18 -0.40
CA GLN A 80 8.04 9.88 -1.04
C GLN A 80 7.19 11.15 -1.22
N THR A 81 7.05 11.94 -0.16
CA THR A 81 6.31 13.20 -0.18
C THR A 81 6.92 14.18 -1.18
N THR A 82 8.24 14.38 -1.14
CA THR A 82 8.96 15.24 -2.07
C THR A 82 8.78 14.78 -3.51
N TYR A 83 8.89 13.47 -3.78
CA TYR A 83 8.68 12.94 -5.13
C TYR A 83 7.26 13.22 -5.65
N ILE A 84 6.23 12.88 -4.86
CA ILE A 84 4.83 13.07 -5.27
C ILE A 84 4.53 14.55 -5.52
N LEU A 85 4.96 15.44 -4.62
CA LEU A 85 4.76 16.88 -4.77
C LEU A 85 5.55 17.44 -5.95
N TRP A 86 6.79 17.00 -6.16
CA TRP A 86 7.61 17.41 -7.29
C TRP A 86 6.94 17.03 -8.62
N VAL A 87 6.52 15.77 -8.74
CA VAL A 87 5.86 15.29 -9.96
C VAL A 87 4.56 16.03 -10.23
N PHE A 88 3.80 16.35 -9.17
CA PHE A 88 2.55 17.08 -9.28
C PHE A 88 2.77 18.56 -9.66
N LEU A 89 3.63 19.27 -8.94
CA LEU A 89 3.79 20.72 -9.06
C LEU A 89 4.75 21.14 -10.17
N VAL A 90 5.82 20.38 -10.39
CA VAL A 90 6.91 20.75 -11.31
C VAL A 90 6.80 20.02 -12.64
N GLU A 91 6.58 18.71 -12.61
CA GLU A 91 6.42 17.93 -13.85
C GLU A 91 4.98 18.01 -14.42
N GLY A 92 4.03 18.60 -13.68
CA GLY A 92 2.64 18.78 -14.11
C GLY A 92 1.84 17.48 -14.24
N ARG A 93 2.36 16.35 -13.74
CA ARG A 93 1.70 15.04 -13.84
C ARG A 93 0.75 14.88 -12.67
N VAL A 94 -0.54 15.02 -12.95
CA VAL A 94 -1.60 15.14 -11.93
C VAL A 94 -1.89 13.82 -11.21
N ARG A 95 -1.71 12.68 -11.88
CA ARG A 95 -2.07 11.34 -11.38
C ARG A 95 -1.52 10.99 -9.97
N PRO A 96 -0.20 11.04 -9.70
CA PRO A 96 0.31 10.68 -8.37
C PRO A 96 -0.18 11.63 -7.27
N GLY A 97 -0.38 12.92 -7.59
CA GLY A 97 -0.97 13.88 -6.66
C GLY A 97 -2.41 13.55 -6.31
N LEU A 98 -3.25 13.24 -7.31
CA LEU A 98 -4.64 12.80 -7.08
C LEU A 98 -4.71 11.47 -6.33
N ALA A 99 -3.85 10.51 -6.67
CA ALA A 99 -3.80 9.23 -5.99
C ALA A 99 -3.47 9.42 -4.50
N ALA A 100 -2.48 10.26 -4.18
CA ALA A 100 -2.14 10.58 -2.80
C ALA A 100 -3.28 11.29 -2.06
N LEU A 101 -3.97 12.23 -2.73
CA LEU A 101 -5.13 12.91 -2.16
C LEU A 101 -6.23 11.91 -1.80
N PHE A 102 -6.67 11.08 -2.75
CA PHE A 102 -7.71 10.08 -2.51
C PHE A 102 -7.31 9.11 -1.40
N MET A 103 -6.06 8.62 -1.45
CA MET A 103 -5.51 7.69 -0.47
C MET A 103 -5.55 8.28 0.94
N PHE A 104 -4.97 9.48 1.17
CA PHE A 104 -4.92 10.08 2.51
C PHE A 104 -6.30 10.48 3.03
N THR A 105 -7.22 10.93 2.16
CA THR A 105 -8.60 11.22 2.56
C THR A 105 -9.33 9.96 3.02
N CYS A 106 -9.31 8.89 2.20
CA CYS A 106 -9.96 7.63 2.55
C CYS A 106 -9.33 7.00 3.80
N ARG A 107 -8.01 7.09 3.95
CA ARG A 107 -7.29 6.66 5.15
C ARG A 107 -7.78 7.36 6.42
N GLY A 108 -7.99 8.68 6.37
CA GLY A 108 -8.52 9.43 7.51
C GLY A 108 -9.93 8.98 7.89
N ILE A 109 -10.80 8.77 6.90
CA ILE A 109 -12.17 8.31 7.12
C ILE A 109 -12.18 6.90 7.74
N LEU A 110 -11.46 5.95 7.15
CA LEU A 110 -11.43 4.56 7.62
C LEU A 110 -10.77 4.43 8.99
N GLY A 111 -9.68 5.17 9.25
CA GLY A 111 -9.06 5.21 10.56
C GLY A 111 -9.98 5.76 11.66
N TYR A 112 -10.81 6.76 11.34
CA TYR A 112 -11.83 7.24 12.26
C TYR A 112 -12.98 6.24 12.44
N SER A 113 -13.42 5.60 11.35
CA SER A 113 -14.50 4.59 11.40
C SER A 113 -14.09 3.31 12.14
N THR A 114 -12.82 2.95 12.16
CA THR A 114 -12.31 1.76 12.84
C THR A 114 -10.87 1.99 13.29
N GLN A 115 -10.68 2.10 14.61
CA GLN A 115 -9.38 2.29 15.24
C GLN A 115 -8.81 0.96 15.70
N LEU A 116 -7.55 0.70 15.36
CA LEU A 116 -6.83 -0.47 15.87
C LEU A 116 -6.16 -0.10 17.20
N PRO A 117 -6.21 -0.97 18.23
CA PRO A 117 -5.60 -0.68 19.51
C PRO A 117 -4.08 -0.60 19.40
N LEU A 118 -3.47 0.30 20.16
CA LEU A 118 -2.02 0.40 20.28
C LEU A 118 -1.45 -0.87 20.96
N PRO A 119 -0.54 -1.63 20.32
CA PRO A 119 0.11 -2.78 20.96
C PRO A 119 0.91 -2.37 22.20
N GLN A 120 0.87 -3.21 23.25
CA GLN A 120 1.58 -2.93 24.51
C GLN A 120 3.11 -2.89 24.35
N ASP A 121 3.64 -3.62 23.37
CA ASP A 121 5.05 -3.70 23.03
C ASP A 121 5.45 -2.73 21.90
N PHE A 122 4.65 -1.68 21.68
CA PHE A 122 4.97 -0.62 20.72
C PHE A 122 6.25 0.13 21.13
N VAL A 123 7.21 0.20 20.20
CA VAL A 123 8.50 0.87 20.41
C VAL A 123 8.59 2.10 19.49
N GLY A 124 8.12 3.24 19.99
CA GLY A 124 8.22 4.52 19.29
C GLY A 124 9.58 5.20 19.43
N SER A 125 9.89 6.13 18.52
CA SER A 125 11.02 7.07 18.63
C SER A 125 10.55 8.50 18.36
N GLY A 126 11.19 9.50 18.98
CA GLY A 126 10.94 10.91 18.65
C GLY A 126 11.33 11.30 17.22
N ALA A 127 12.12 10.46 16.53
CA ALA A 127 12.48 10.64 15.13
C ALA A 127 11.42 10.06 14.15
N ASP A 128 10.36 9.43 14.65
CA ASP A 128 9.27 8.92 13.82
C ASP A 128 8.44 10.02 13.20
N PHE A 129 8.03 9.83 11.94
CA PHE A 129 7.03 10.68 11.31
C PHE A 129 5.84 9.87 10.78
N PRO A 130 4.60 10.20 11.19
CA PRO A 130 4.25 11.15 12.26
C PRO A 130 4.73 10.64 13.64
N VAL A 131 5.04 11.58 14.55
CA VAL A 131 5.51 11.24 15.91
C VAL A 131 4.34 10.68 16.74
N GLY A 132 4.60 9.68 17.57
CA GLY A 132 3.65 9.17 18.56
C GLY A 132 2.68 8.11 18.03
N ASN A 133 1.46 8.08 18.58
CA ASN A 133 0.44 7.07 18.30
C ASN A 133 -0.51 7.44 17.14
N VAL A 134 -0.22 8.51 16.40
CA VAL A 134 -1.02 8.98 15.26
C VAL A 134 -1.18 7.90 14.19
N SER A 135 -0.21 7.00 14.06
CA SER A 135 -0.28 5.87 13.11
C SER A 135 -1.45 4.93 13.36
N PHE A 136 -1.91 4.77 14.61
CA PHE A 136 -3.03 3.88 14.97
C PHE A 136 -4.40 4.53 14.82
N PHE A 137 -4.44 5.87 14.78
CA PHE A 137 -5.64 6.62 14.41
C PHE A 137 -5.96 6.49 12.92
N LEU A 138 -4.98 6.17 12.09
CA LEU A 138 -5.06 6.28 10.64
C LEU A 138 -4.86 4.92 9.97
N PHE A 139 -5.96 4.23 9.65
CA PHE A 139 -5.98 2.98 8.88
C PHE A 139 -6.32 3.27 7.40
N TYR A 140 -5.62 2.75 6.41
CA TYR A 140 -4.49 1.81 6.40
C TYR A 140 -3.11 2.52 6.40
N SER A 141 -2.00 1.81 6.13
CA SER A 141 -0.65 2.37 6.21
C SER A 141 -0.39 3.36 5.08
N GLY A 142 -0.29 4.64 5.44
CA GLY A 142 0.00 5.73 4.51
C GLY A 142 1.39 5.61 3.90
N HIS A 143 2.41 5.26 4.70
CA HIS A 143 3.80 5.07 4.28
C HIS A 143 3.92 4.08 3.12
N VAL A 144 3.30 2.92 3.28
CA VAL A 144 3.33 1.85 2.28
C VAL A 144 2.58 2.27 1.03
N ALA A 145 1.40 2.89 1.20
CA ALA A 145 0.58 3.33 0.08
C ALA A 145 1.27 4.42 -0.76
N SER A 146 1.90 5.41 -0.13
CA SER A 146 2.62 6.49 -0.83
C SER A 146 3.87 5.98 -1.55
N ALA A 147 4.61 5.03 -0.95
CA ALA A 147 5.72 4.37 -1.63
C ALA A 147 5.27 3.62 -2.89
N VAL A 148 4.14 2.89 -2.81
CA VAL A 148 3.56 2.17 -3.97
C VAL A 148 3.12 3.15 -5.06
N ILE A 149 2.41 4.23 -4.72
CA ILE A 149 2.01 5.27 -5.68
C ILE A 149 3.24 5.84 -6.40
N GLY A 150 4.29 6.19 -5.64
CA GLY A 150 5.54 6.69 -6.19
C GLY A 150 6.21 5.69 -7.14
N SER A 151 6.36 4.44 -6.72
CA SER A 151 6.97 3.37 -7.53
C SER A 151 6.21 3.09 -8.83
N LEU A 152 4.88 3.02 -8.76
CA LEU A 152 4.02 2.82 -9.95
C LEU A 152 4.19 3.97 -10.95
N ASP A 153 4.26 5.21 -10.45
CA ASP A 153 4.51 6.38 -11.26
C ASP A 153 5.88 6.35 -11.95
N MET A 154 6.93 6.00 -11.20
CA MET A 154 8.29 5.85 -11.74
C MET A 154 8.36 4.78 -12.83
N ARG A 155 7.66 3.65 -12.63
CA ARG A 155 7.57 2.57 -13.62
C ARG A 155 6.91 3.05 -14.91
N ARG A 156 5.84 3.84 -14.82
CA ARG A 156 5.20 4.45 -16.00
C ARG A 156 6.14 5.35 -16.78
N MET A 157 7.00 6.11 -16.08
CA MET A 157 8.00 6.98 -16.70
C MET A 157 9.29 6.27 -17.10
N GLN A 158 9.34 4.94 -17.08
CA GLN A 158 10.55 4.13 -17.32
C GLN A 158 11.73 4.45 -16.40
N ARG A 159 11.50 5.10 -15.24
CA ARG A 159 12.51 5.36 -14.19
C ARG A 159 12.67 4.12 -13.30
N ARG A 160 12.97 2.97 -13.91
CA ARG A 160 12.91 1.64 -13.25
C ARG A 160 13.87 1.52 -12.08
N GLY A 161 15.07 2.10 -12.16
CA GLY A 161 16.03 2.06 -11.05
C GLY A 161 15.47 2.73 -9.79
N LEU A 162 14.87 3.92 -9.94
CA LEU A 162 14.24 4.64 -8.83
C LEU A 162 13.04 3.87 -8.26
N ALA A 163 12.23 3.25 -9.12
CA ALA A 163 11.11 2.42 -8.70
C ALA A 163 11.57 1.22 -7.85
N TRP A 164 12.62 0.51 -8.30
CA TRP A 164 13.20 -0.60 -7.54
C TRP A 164 13.75 -0.16 -6.18
N THR A 165 14.40 1.01 -6.13
CA THR A 165 14.86 1.59 -4.86
C THR A 165 13.68 1.87 -3.93
N PHE A 166 12.59 2.46 -4.44
CA PHE A 166 11.39 2.72 -3.64
C PHE A 166 10.76 1.43 -3.13
N ASP A 167 10.65 0.39 -3.96
CA ASP A 167 10.10 -0.90 -3.55
C ASP A 167 10.97 -1.56 -2.47
N PHE A 168 12.29 -1.53 -2.63
CA PHE A 168 13.23 -2.07 -1.64
C PHE A 168 13.14 -1.33 -0.30
N LEU A 169 13.18 0.01 -0.33
CA LEU A 169 13.03 0.83 0.88
C LEU A 169 11.65 0.65 1.53
N ASN A 170 10.60 0.42 0.74
CA ASN A 170 9.26 0.12 1.24
C ASN A 170 9.21 -1.23 1.99
N ILE A 171 9.92 -2.26 1.49
CA ILE A 171 10.05 -3.53 2.21
C ILE A 171 10.75 -3.33 3.56
N LEU A 172 11.86 -2.56 3.58
CA LEU A 172 12.54 -2.25 4.84
C LEU A 172 11.65 -1.46 5.81
N GLN A 173 10.86 -0.52 5.29
CA GLN A 173 9.86 0.24 6.03
C GLN A 173 8.78 -0.69 6.61
N ILE A 174 8.23 -1.62 5.83
CA ILE A 174 7.28 -2.64 6.31
C ILE A 174 7.87 -3.46 7.46
N VAL A 175 9.09 -3.99 7.28
CA VAL A 175 9.77 -4.80 8.31
C VAL A 175 9.97 -3.99 9.59
N ARG A 176 10.37 -2.73 9.47
CA ARG A 176 10.51 -1.83 10.61
C ARG A 176 9.18 -1.61 11.31
N LEU A 177 8.13 -1.23 10.58
CA LEU A 177 6.81 -0.91 11.17
C LEU A 177 6.20 -2.13 11.86
N LEU A 178 6.44 -3.35 11.36
CA LEU A 178 6.10 -4.59 12.07
C LEU A 178 6.97 -4.78 13.31
N GLY A 179 8.28 -4.61 13.19
CA GLY A 179 9.24 -4.78 14.30
C GLY A 179 9.02 -3.81 15.45
N THR A 180 8.63 -2.57 15.19
CA THR A 180 8.28 -1.58 16.23
C THR A 180 6.84 -1.71 16.70
N ARG A 181 6.05 -2.57 16.07
CA ARG A 181 4.59 -2.74 16.25
C ARG A 181 3.81 -1.49 15.89
N GLY A 182 4.39 -0.60 15.08
CA GLY A 182 3.77 0.64 14.64
C GLY A 182 2.59 0.45 13.68
N HIS A 183 2.50 -0.69 13.00
CA HIS A 183 1.37 -1.04 12.14
C HIS A 183 1.12 -2.55 12.18
N TYR A 184 -0.16 -2.93 12.21
CA TYR A 184 -0.57 -4.32 12.03
C TYR A 184 -0.28 -4.81 10.59
N THR A 185 -0.11 -6.11 10.39
CA THR A 185 0.11 -6.71 9.07
C THR A 185 -1.01 -6.36 8.09
N ILE A 186 -2.26 -6.38 8.55
CA ILE A 186 -3.41 -6.02 7.71
C ILE A 186 -3.34 -4.56 7.26
N ASP A 187 -2.83 -3.68 8.11
CA ASP A 187 -2.67 -2.26 7.84
C ASP A 187 -1.68 -2.01 6.69
N LEU A 188 -0.57 -2.77 6.68
CA LEU A 188 0.44 -2.73 5.63
C LEU A 188 -0.06 -3.36 4.32
N ALA A 189 -0.76 -4.50 4.41
CA ALA A 189 -1.33 -5.18 3.25
C ALA A 189 -2.39 -4.34 2.54
N VAL A 190 -3.32 -3.75 3.30
CA VAL A 190 -4.32 -2.82 2.77
C VAL A 190 -3.64 -1.55 2.25
N GLY A 191 -2.54 -1.09 2.87
CA GLY A 191 -1.73 0.01 2.35
C GLY A 191 -1.20 -0.23 0.93
N VAL A 192 -0.66 -1.43 0.65
CA VAL A 192 -0.25 -1.82 -0.72
C VAL A 192 -1.43 -1.78 -1.68
N GLY A 193 -2.53 -2.43 -1.30
CA GLY A 193 -3.74 -2.51 -2.13
C GLY A 193 -4.34 -1.12 -2.41
N ALA A 194 -4.37 -0.25 -1.40
CA ALA A 194 -4.82 1.12 -1.52
C ALA A 194 -3.94 1.93 -2.47
N GLY A 195 -2.61 1.82 -2.37
CA GLY A 195 -1.69 2.48 -3.29
C GLY A 195 -2.00 2.13 -4.76
N MET A 196 -2.23 0.84 -5.05
CA MET A 196 -2.61 0.37 -6.39
C MET A 196 -4.02 0.84 -6.81
N LEU A 197 -4.98 0.76 -5.90
CA LEU A 197 -6.37 1.14 -6.14
C LEU A 197 -6.48 2.63 -6.46
N PHE A 198 -5.94 3.50 -5.60
CA PHE A 198 -6.04 4.95 -5.77
C PHE A 198 -5.19 5.45 -6.94
N ASP A 199 -4.07 4.81 -7.24
CA ASP A 199 -3.34 5.06 -8.48
C ASP A 199 -4.18 4.75 -9.73
N THR A 200 -4.92 3.63 -9.71
CA THR A 200 -5.82 3.24 -10.81
C THR A 200 -7.00 4.19 -10.92
N LEU A 201 -7.64 4.55 -9.80
CA LEU A 201 -8.76 5.50 -9.77
C LEU A 201 -8.34 6.89 -10.26
N ALA A 202 -7.17 7.36 -9.84
CA ALA A 202 -6.61 8.63 -10.32
C ALA A 202 -6.37 8.61 -11.84
N GLY A 203 -5.86 7.50 -12.37
CA GLY A 203 -5.70 7.32 -13.82
C GLY A 203 -7.04 7.38 -14.57
N LYS A 204 -8.06 6.65 -14.10
CA LYS A 204 -9.40 6.69 -14.69
C LYS A 204 -10.03 8.08 -14.63
N TYR A 205 -9.85 8.79 -13.52
CA TYR A 205 -10.32 10.17 -13.37
C TYR A 205 -9.65 11.10 -14.39
N GLU A 206 -8.33 11.03 -14.50
CA GLU A 206 -7.55 11.82 -15.46
C GLU A 206 -8.01 11.56 -16.91
N GLU A 207 -8.18 10.29 -17.30
CA GLU A 207 -8.65 9.90 -18.63
C GLU A 207 -10.07 10.43 -18.91
N SER A 208 -11.00 10.29 -17.97
CA SER A 208 -12.38 10.78 -18.13
C SER A 208 -12.44 12.28 -18.41
N ARG A 209 -11.55 13.06 -17.76
CA ARG A 209 -11.48 14.52 -17.94
C ARG A 209 -10.87 14.93 -19.27
N LYS A 210 -9.91 14.16 -19.78
CA LYS A 210 -9.33 14.37 -21.12
C LYS A 210 -10.37 14.14 -22.22
N ILE A 211 -11.22 13.12 -22.07
CA ILE A 211 -12.32 12.84 -23.00
C ILE A 211 -13.36 13.96 -23.00
N SER A 212 -13.72 14.50 -21.83
CA SER A 212 -14.66 15.63 -21.73
C SER A 212 -14.12 16.97 -22.28
N ALA A 213 -12.80 17.12 -22.38
CA ALA A 213 -12.15 18.34 -22.89
C ALA A 213 -11.88 18.29 -24.41
N ALA A 214 -12.09 17.14 -25.07
CA ALA A 214 -11.99 17.04 -26.51
C ALA A 214 -13.18 17.77 -27.16
N PRO A 215 -12.95 18.66 -28.15
CA PRO A 215 -14.04 19.38 -28.81
C PRO A 215 -15.02 18.38 -29.45
N SER A 216 -16.32 18.59 -29.24
CA SER A 216 -17.35 17.81 -29.90
C SER A 216 -17.23 17.96 -31.42
N PRO A 217 -17.32 16.88 -32.22
CA PRO A 217 -17.26 16.96 -33.69
C PRO A 217 -18.41 17.77 -34.33
N THR A 218 -19.34 18.29 -33.54
CA THR A 218 -20.64 18.81 -33.99
C THR A 218 -20.70 20.32 -34.22
N ASN A 219 -19.64 21.08 -33.95
CA ASN A 219 -19.66 22.55 -34.15
C ASN A 219 -19.15 23.01 -35.53
N GLY A 220 -19.02 22.10 -36.50
CA GLY A 220 -18.48 22.39 -37.84
C GLY A 220 -19.49 22.43 -39.00
N VAL A 221 -20.79 22.26 -38.77
CA VAL A 221 -21.77 22.18 -39.86
C VAL A 221 -22.94 23.12 -39.62
N TYR A 222 -22.70 24.43 -39.61
CA TYR A 222 -23.67 25.46 -40.04
C TYR A 222 -22.91 26.77 -40.32
N SER A 223 -22.09 26.75 -41.36
CA SER A 223 -21.65 27.96 -42.07
C SER A 223 -21.92 27.74 -43.55
N SER A 224 -23.12 28.14 -43.96
CA SER A 224 -23.51 28.65 -45.27
C SER A 224 -24.99 28.37 -45.48
N ILE A 225 -25.83 29.40 -45.43
CA ILE A 225 -26.85 29.76 -46.43
C ILE A 225 -27.73 30.87 -45.83
N ARG A 226 -27.67 32.03 -46.51
CA ARG A 226 -28.45 33.28 -46.42
C ARG A 226 -28.08 34.27 -45.32
#